data_AF-A0A218PCV8-F1
#
_entry.id   AF-A0A218PCV8-F1
#
_cell.length_a   1.000
_cell.length_b   1.000
_cell.length_c   1.000
_cell.angle_alpha   90.00
_cell.angle_beta   90.00
_cell.angle_gamma   90.00
#
_symmetry.space_group_name_H-M   'P 1'
#
loop_
_entity.id
_entity.type
_entity.pdbx_description
1 polymer ?
#
loop_
_entity_poly.entity_id
_entity_poly.type
_entity_poly.pdbx_seq_one_letter_code
_entity_poly.pdbx_strand_id
1 'polypeptide(L)'
;MEREEYLIVLGVALLTFFFLFPNENLSGTFCEGDRGTLGDYYVSVQNGFLRVSSDGQEVFVARGESVILRKIQPDYSFSEGCYTLNIRVKPKMTLYLFILGVGVIGIAFYYMAFLKYR
;
A
#
# COMPACT_ATOMS: atom_id res chain seq x y z
N MET A 1 -15.63 18.47 -27.66
CA MET A 1 -15.83 17.65 -26.45
C MET A 1 -16.87 18.33 -25.58
N GLU A 2 -17.88 17.59 -25.16
CA GLU A 2 -18.88 18.06 -24.19
C GLU A 2 -18.28 18.07 -22.76
N ARG A 3 -18.89 18.78 -21.81
CA ARG A 3 -18.35 18.94 -20.44
C ARG A 3 -18.16 17.60 -19.72
N GLU A 4 -19.02 16.65 -20.03
CA GLU A 4 -19.06 15.30 -19.48
C GLU A 4 -17.88 14.46 -19.95
N GLU A 5 -17.49 14.62 -21.22
CA GLU A 5 -16.30 13.96 -21.78
C GLU A 5 -15.02 14.48 -21.11
N TYR A 6 -14.94 15.78 -20.81
CA TYR A 6 -13.82 16.33 -20.03
C TYR A 6 -13.75 15.77 -18.60
N LEU A 7 -14.90 15.53 -17.95
CA LEU A 7 -14.93 14.92 -16.63
C LEU A 7 -14.44 13.47 -16.67
N ILE A 8 -14.81 12.72 -17.70
CA ILE A 8 -14.29 11.36 -17.90
C ILE A 8 -12.79 11.39 -18.14
N VAL A 9 -12.30 12.26 -19.01
CA VAL A 9 -10.85 12.41 -19.29
C VAL A 9 -10.10 12.78 -18.01
N LEU A 10 -10.64 13.70 -17.19
CA LEU A 10 -10.05 14.05 -15.91
C LEU A 10 -10.02 12.86 -14.94
N GLY A 11 -11.12 12.11 -14.85
CA GLY A 11 -11.19 10.92 -14.01
C GLY A 11 -10.19 9.84 -14.43
N VAL A 12 -10.05 9.59 -15.73
CA VAL A 12 -9.05 8.68 -16.29
C VAL A 12 -7.63 9.18 -15.99
N ALA A 13 -7.38 10.48 -16.13
CA ALA A 13 -6.08 11.08 -15.81
C ALA A 13 -5.72 10.82 -14.33
N LEU A 14 -6.65 11.01 -13.41
CA LEU A 14 -6.46 10.73 -11.98
C LEU A 14 -6.15 9.25 -11.70
N LEU A 15 -6.84 8.33 -12.38
CA LEU A 15 -6.54 6.90 -12.28
C LEU A 15 -5.16 6.57 -12.83
N THR A 16 -4.77 7.13 -13.97
CA THR A 16 -3.40 6.94 -14.50
C THR A 16 -2.34 7.47 -13.56
N PHE A 17 -2.56 8.63 -12.93
CA PHE A 17 -1.65 9.16 -11.90
C PHE A 17 -1.53 8.21 -10.70
N PHE A 18 -2.61 7.57 -10.26
CA PHE A 18 -2.55 6.56 -9.19
C PHE A 18 -1.63 5.39 -9.54
N PHE A 19 -1.72 4.87 -10.77
CA PHE A 19 -0.88 3.75 -11.20
C PHE A 19 0.59 4.16 -11.35
N LEU A 20 0.85 5.35 -11.90
CA LEU A 20 2.19 5.89 -12.13
C LEU A 20 2.86 6.41 -10.85
N PHE A 21 2.11 6.65 -9.78
CA PHE A 21 2.69 7.19 -8.55
C PHE A 21 3.70 6.20 -7.95
N PRO A 22 4.93 6.66 -7.64
CA PRO A 22 5.99 5.79 -7.13
C PRO A 22 5.60 5.16 -5.80
N ASN A 23 6.02 3.92 -5.60
CA ASN A 23 5.92 3.27 -4.30
C ASN A 23 6.95 3.89 -3.35
N GLU A 24 6.58 4.04 -2.09
CA GLU A 24 7.50 4.38 -1.02
C GLU A 24 8.18 3.10 -0.53
N ASN A 25 9.51 3.17 -0.40
CA ASN A 25 10.30 2.12 0.22
C ASN A 25 10.50 2.49 1.68
N LEU A 26 9.88 1.74 2.58
CA LEU A 26 10.09 1.88 4.01
C LEU A 26 11.11 0.84 4.44
N SER A 27 12.27 1.29 4.92
CA SER A 27 13.33 0.41 5.41
C SER A 27 13.62 0.64 6.88
N GLY A 28 13.83 -0.44 7.63
CA GLY A 28 14.23 -0.38 9.03
C GLY A 28 15.02 -1.62 9.45
N THR A 29 15.88 -1.44 10.45
CA THR A 29 16.65 -2.53 11.07
C THR A 29 16.15 -2.76 12.49
N PHE A 30 15.93 -4.02 12.84
CA PHE A 30 15.39 -4.45 14.14
C PHE A 30 16.21 -5.64 14.66
N CYS A 31 16.78 -5.49 15.83
CA CYS A 31 17.59 -6.51 16.51
C CYS A 31 16.78 -7.20 17.62
N GLU A 32 17.35 -8.25 18.21
CA GLU A 32 16.69 -9.00 19.28
C GLU A 32 16.22 -8.09 20.43
N GLY A 33 14.93 -8.15 20.76
CA GLY A 33 14.31 -7.31 21.79
C GLY A 33 13.67 -6.03 21.25
N ASP A 34 13.95 -5.64 19.99
CA ASP A 34 13.41 -4.43 19.40
C ASP A 34 11.92 -4.54 19.05
N ARG A 35 11.24 -3.41 19.19
CA ARG A 35 9.85 -3.20 18.79
C ARG A 35 9.70 -1.81 18.21
N GLY A 36 8.99 -1.71 17.09
CA GLY A 36 8.74 -0.42 16.46
C GLY A 36 7.72 -0.51 15.34
N THR A 37 7.53 0.60 14.65
CA THR A 37 6.63 0.70 13.51
C THR A 37 7.41 1.05 12.25
N LEU A 38 7.01 0.45 11.14
CA LEU A 38 7.52 0.72 9.81
C LEU A 38 6.34 1.08 8.90
N GLY A 39 5.99 2.37 8.89
CA GLY A 39 4.73 2.85 8.32
C GLY A 39 3.54 2.33 9.12
N ASP A 40 2.63 1.63 8.45
CA ASP A 40 1.46 1.00 9.08
C ASP A 40 1.75 -0.41 9.66
N TYR A 41 2.97 -0.92 9.47
CA TYR A 41 3.36 -2.23 9.99
C TYR A 41 3.98 -2.11 11.38
N TYR A 42 3.53 -2.96 12.30
CA TYR A 42 4.19 -3.16 13.58
C TYR A 42 5.23 -4.27 13.46
N VAL A 43 6.48 -3.98 13.83
CA VAL A 43 7.59 -4.93 13.78
C VAL A 43 8.07 -5.22 15.18
N SER A 44 8.29 -6.49 15.48
CA SER A 44 8.89 -6.92 16.74
C SER A 44 9.82 -8.10 16.54
N VAL A 45 10.91 -8.13 17.29
CA VAL A 45 11.87 -9.23 17.28
C VAL A 45 11.96 -9.83 18.68
N GLN A 46 11.54 -11.08 18.83
CA GLN A 46 11.56 -11.79 20.13
C GLN A 46 11.87 -13.28 19.95
N ASN A 47 12.77 -13.79 20.79
CA ASN A 47 13.28 -15.16 20.76
C ASN A 47 13.86 -15.55 19.39
N GLY A 48 14.47 -14.59 18.70
CA GLY A 48 14.96 -14.74 17.34
C GLY A 48 13.88 -14.77 16.28
N PHE A 49 12.61 -14.52 16.59
CA PHE A 49 11.54 -14.40 15.60
C PHE A 49 11.30 -12.95 15.23
N LEU A 50 11.38 -12.65 13.94
CA LEU A 50 10.85 -11.43 13.36
C LEU A 50 9.36 -11.60 13.13
N ARG A 51 8.54 -10.74 13.73
CA ARG A 51 7.08 -10.68 13.53
C ARG A 51 6.70 -9.31 13.00
N VAL A 52 5.99 -9.32 11.89
CA VAL A 52 5.43 -8.13 11.26
C VAL A 52 3.91 -8.28 11.23
N SER A 53 3.24 -7.29 11.78
CA SER A 53 1.78 -7.24 11.90
C SER A 53 1.21 -6.00 11.25
N SER A 54 0.02 -6.12 10.67
CA SER A 54 -0.79 -5.02 10.14
C SER A 54 -2.20 -5.16 10.69
N ASP A 55 -2.78 -4.09 11.23
CA ASP A 55 -4.14 -4.08 11.81
C ASP A 55 -4.42 -5.24 12.80
N GLY A 56 -3.42 -5.54 13.64
CA GLY A 56 -3.50 -6.61 14.64
C GLY A 56 -3.37 -8.04 14.09
N GLN A 57 -3.17 -8.22 12.78
CA GLN A 57 -2.91 -9.53 12.19
C GLN A 57 -1.44 -9.69 11.82
N GLU A 58 -0.86 -10.85 12.13
CA GLU A 58 0.46 -11.21 11.63
C GLU A 58 0.40 -11.41 10.10
N VAL A 59 1.25 -10.67 9.40
CA VAL A 59 1.35 -10.68 7.93
C VAL A 59 2.67 -11.26 7.45
N PHE A 60 3.70 -11.24 8.29
CA PHE A 60 4.98 -11.87 7.99
C PHE A 60 5.67 -12.32 9.26
N VAL A 61 6.19 -13.55 9.27
CA VAL A 61 6.96 -14.11 10.38
C VAL A 61 8.16 -14.87 9.83
N ALA A 62 9.35 -14.56 10.35
CA ALA A 62 10.60 -15.23 9.99
C ALA A 62 11.44 -15.53 11.23
N ARG A 63 12.33 -16.51 11.11
CA ARG A 63 13.36 -16.86 12.10
C ARG A 63 14.68 -17.12 11.37
N GLY A 64 15.63 -16.20 11.52
CA GLY A 64 16.83 -16.12 10.70
C GLY A 64 16.45 -16.04 9.22
N GLU A 65 17.00 -16.94 8.41
CA GLU A 65 16.71 -17.04 6.97
C GLU A 65 15.43 -17.84 6.66
N SER A 66 14.80 -18.45 7.65
CA SER A 66 13.60 -19.26 7.44
C SER A 66 12.33 -18.42 7.58
N VAL A 67 11.48 -18.42 6.56
CA VAL A 67 10.15 -17.77 6.61
C VAL A 67 9.09 -18.77 7.03
N ILE A 68 8.31 -18.41 8.04
CA ILE A 68 7.24 -19.22 8.63
C ILE A 68 5.87 -18.78 8.09
N LEU A 69 5.65 -17.46 8.00
CA LEU A 69 4.42 -16.87 7.48
C LEU A 69 4.76 -15.78 6.47
N ARG A 70 4.11 -15.81 5.30
CA ARG A 70 4.30 -14.83 4.24
C ARG A 70 2.96 -14.46 3.58
N LYS A 71 2.26 -13.48 4.15
CA LYS A 71 1.08 -12.86 3.50
C LYS A 71 1.46 -11.66 2.64
N ILE A 72 2.57 -11.01 2.97
CA ILE A 72 3.19 -9.94 2.17
C ILE A 72 4.57 -10.40 1.66
N GLN A 73 5.10 -9.73 0.63
CA GLN A 73 6.45 -9.97 0.08
C GLN A 73 7.41 -8.84 0.48
N PRO A 74 7.86 -8.77 1.75
CA PRO A 74 8.90 -7.83 2.13
C PRO A 74 10.26 -8.34 1.65
N ASP A 75 11.10 -7.42 1.20
CA ASP A 75 12.52 -7.70 1.04
C ASP A 75 13.14 -7.68 2.45
N TYR A 76 13.68 -8.81 2.90
CA TYR A 76 14.28 -8.90 4.23
C TYR A 76 15.63 -9.61 4.18
N SER A 77 16.51 -9.24 5.11
CA SER A 77 17.79 -9.91 5.33
C SER A 77 18.04 -10.06 6.82
N PHE A 78 18.82 -11.06 7.18
CA PHE A 78 19.22 -11.34 8.55
C PHE A 78 20.74 -11.39 8.63
N SER A 79 21.33 -10.56 9.49
CA SER A 79 22.78 -10.51 9.70
C SER A 79 23.06 -10.18 11.16
N GLU A 80 24.00 -10.91 11.77
CA GLU A 80 24.50 -10.65 13.13
C GLU A 80 23.41 -10.54 14.22
N GLY A 81 22.30 -11.28 14.08
CA GLY A 81 21.19 -11.22 15.04
C GLY A 81 20.19 -10.08 14.82
N CYS A 82 20.36 -9.31 13.75
CA CYS A 82 19.47 -8.22 13.37
C CYS A 82 18.78 -8.50 12.02
N TYR A 83 17.54 -8.04 11.91
CA TYR A 83 16.73 -8.10 10.70
C TYR A 83 16.68 -6.73 10.04
N THR A 84 17.00 -6.67 8.76
CA THR A 84 16.71 -5.49 7.93
C THR A 84 15.51 -5.79 7.07
N LEU A 85 14.46 -4.99 7.21
CA LEU A 85 13.21 -5.07 6.47
C LEU A 85 13.11 -3.90 5.50
N ASN A 86 12.67 -4.19 4.28
CA ASN A 86 12.31 -3.22 3.27
C ASN A 86 10.93 -3.57 2.71
N ILE A 87 9.97 -2.69 2.96
CA ILE A 87 8.58 -2.86 2.55
C ILE A 87 8.23 -1.79 1.52
N ARG A 88 7.77 -2.25 0.36
CA ARG A 88 7.21 -1.40 -0.69
C ARG A 88 5.73 -1.14 -0.42
N VAL A 89 5.37 0.12 -0.13
CA VAL A 89 3.99 0.54 0.08
C VAL A 89 3.57 1.60 -0.92
N LYS A 90 2.31 1.59 -1.36
CA LYS A 90 1.74 2.75 -2.05
C LYS A 90 1.32 3.79 -1.00
N PRO A 91 1.68 5.07 -1.16
CA PRO A 91 1.29 6.11 -0.20
C PRO A 91 -0.23 6.21 -0.10
N LYS A 92 -0.76 6.45 1.11
CA LYS A 92 -2.22 6.62 1.33
C LYS A 92 -2.83 7.72 0.46
N MET A 93 -2.05 8.77 0.16
CA MET A 93 -2.47 9.85 -0.74
C MET A 93 -2.93 9.34 -2.11
N THR A 94 -2.28 8.29 -2.62
CA THR A 94 -2.59 7.71 -3.93
C THR A 94 -3.96 7.02 -3.93
N LEU A 95 -4.34 6.36 -2.83
CA LEU A 95 -5.66 5.75 -2.70
C LEU A 95 -6.78 6.78 -2.84
N TYR A 96 -6.61 7.99 -2.29
CA TYR A 96 -7.59 9.06 -2.44
C TYR A 96 -7.73 9.52 -3.91
N LEU A 97 -6.62 9.60 -4.66
CA LEU A 97 -6.66 9.91 -6.10
C LEU A 97 -7.44 8.85 -6.88
N PHE A 98 -7.27 7.57 -6.52
CA PHE A 98 -8.02 6.48 -7.13
C PHE A 98 -9.52 6.60 -6.87
N ILE A 99 -9.93 6.75 -5.61
CA ILE A 99 -11.35 6.87 -5.22
C ILE A 99 -11.99 8.09 -5.89
N LEU A 100 -11.29 9.23 -5.91
CA LEU A 100 -11.77 10.45 -6.54
C LEU A 100 -11.92 10.27 -8.06
N GLY A 101 -10.94 9.63 -8.71
CA GLY A 101 -11.01 9.30 -10.14
C GLY A 101 -12.22 8.42 -10.49
N VAL A 102 -12.44 7.33 -9.75
CA VAL A 102 -13.61 6.46 -9.92
C VAL A 102 -14.91 7.22 -9.69
N GLY A 103 -14.97 8.05 -8.65
CA GLY A 103 -16.16 8.85 -8.33
C GLY A 103 -16.53 9.84 -9.44
N VAL A 104 -15.54 10.57 -9.98
CA VAL A 104 -15.74 11.53 -11.08
C VAL A 104 -16.28 10.81 -12.33
N ILE A 105 -15.68 9.67 -12.70
CA ILE A 105 -16.14 8.88 -13.86
C ILE A 105 -17.56 8.39 -13.63
N GLY A 106 -17.86 7.84 -12.45
CA GLY A 106 -19.18 7.33 -12.11
C GLY A 106 -20.27 8.39 -12.17
N ILE A 107 -20.01 9.59 -11.64
CA ILE A 107 -20.95 10.73 -11.68
C ILE A 107 -21.18 11.19 -13.12
N ALA A 108 -20.11 11.35 -13.91
CA ALA A 108 -20.21 11.77 -15.31
C ALA A 108 -21.01 10.74 -16.13
N PHE A 109 -20.74 9.45 -15.93
CA PHE A 109 -21.46 8.37 -16.60
C PHE A 109 -22.94 8.34 -16.20
N TYR A 110 -23.25 8.45 -14.91
CA TYR A 110 -24.63 8.49 -14.43
C TYR A 110 -25.42 9.67 -15.03
N TYR A 111 -24.80 10.85 -15.07
CA TYR A 111 -25.42 12.03 -15.67
C TYR A 111 -25.74 11.82 -17.16
N MET A 112 -24.78 11.34 -17.94
CA MET A 112 -24.99 11.08 -19.37
C MET A 112 -26.05 9.99 -19.61
N ALA A 113 -26.02 8.91 -18.85
CA ALA A 113 -26.89 7.76 -19.07
C ALA A 113 -28.34 8.01 -18.64
N PHE A 114 -28.57 8.79 -17.57
CA PHE A 114 -29.90 8.90 -16.94
C PHE A 114 -30.48 10.31 -16.88
N LEU A 115 -29.65 11.36 -16.89
CA LEU A 115 -30.12 12.73 -16.69
C LEU A 115 -30.09 13.57 -17.98
N LYS A 116 -29.18 13.29 -18.91
CA LYS A 116 -29.01 14.09 -20.13
C LYS A 116 -30.12 13.89 -21.17
N TYR A 117 -30.71 12.69 -21.23
CA TYR A 117 -31.74 12.32 -22.22
C TYR A 117 -33.17 12.35 -21.67
N ARG A 118 -33.37 13.02 -20.53
CA ARG A 118 -34.67 13.17 -19.88
C ARG A 118 -35.10 14.63 -19.90
#